data_AF-R9PAF6-F1
#
_entry.id   AF-R9PAF6-F1
#
_cell.length_a   1.000
_cell.length_b   1.000
_cell.length_c   1.000
_cell.angle_alpha   90.00
_cell.angle_beta   90.00
_cell.angle_gamma   90.00
#
_symmetry.space_group_name_H-M   'P 1'
#
loop_
_entity.id
_entity.type
_entity.pdbx_description
1 polymer ?
#
loop_
_entity_poly.entity_id
_entity_poly.type
_entity_poly.pdbx_seq_one_letter_code
_entity_poly.pdbx_strand_id
1 'polypeptide(L)'
;MPTGIVCLAIPFEPRMVLDNRPLPSSRIPLHTAYSSPTLAIMAKGTSSIDPGNYASLGLTHVQYDPSDSLAKLMALITLSPIFLLCSYITIILLRRELTFINALIGQLACEGLNWALKRLIKQPRPTGHLGAGYGMPSSHSQFLGFFAAFFLSHFYLNRPPLVKPRTLINTMRRIEHTLAMILIASISILTCYSRHHLHYHTPLQIIVGLSLGLAFGGVYYYFTEYLSRKPLRLPAPLAVSESSSPLAIRANRLLQPISTSSATPRKQTNSSSLRQRSTRHRRRSSTLSDMILPELHPSPPIRQILLDHPISIAFRIRDSWAVWRDGGIEGEYGAWRREWEARRAASTPLGFADGTDVGRLPRHYSIMLTALTEADKSPPTDAAFCVGCVVSFTKDSGKATPSEILATGFSRELPGNTHAEQCALDRLASNFGLAKQPTDAHNVPTLDLDLYTTMEPCSERLSGNLPCVQRILKFNEQSNVFELPRELAQQLGHLGSTTGALQAKLRIRRVFQGVSEPDDFVKCQGQNILRDSGIEVHTVRASKDDDDGQLEKDCLRVARKGHTSKE
;
A
#
# COMPACT_ATOMS: atom_id res chain seq x y z
N MET A 1 8.56 -39.82 -13.91
CA MET A 1 9.25 -38.52 -14.09
C MET A 1 8.61 -37.55 -13.11
N PRO A 2 9.41 -36.78 -12.36
CA PRO A 2 10.00 -35.56 -12.91
C PRO A 2 11.53 -35.55 -12.90
N THR A 3 12.10 -34.64 -13.70
CA THR A 3 13.53 -34.45 -13.93
C THR A 3 14.15 -33.53 -12.87
N GLY A 4 15.16 -34.02 -12.16
CA GLY A 4 15.99 -33.18 -11.29
C GLY A 4 17.01 -32.40 -12.10
N ILE A 5 17.17 -31.10 -11.80
CA ILE A 5 18.23 -30.27 -12.39
C ILE A 5 19.52 -30.47 -11.59
N VAL A 6 20.57 -30.85 -12.31
CA VAL A 6 21.91 -31.10 -11.77
C VAL A 6 22.57 -29.78 -11.38
N CYS A 7 23.09 -29.70 -10.14
CA CYS A 7 23.99 -28.63 -9.73
C CYS A 7 25.42 -29.18 -9.68
N LEU A 8 26.34 -28.59 -10.45
CA LEU A 8 27.75 -29.00 -10.46
C LEU A 8 28.40 -28.66 -9.11
N ALA A 9 28.80 -29.69 -8.36
CA ALA A 9 29.77 -29.57 -7.28
C ALA A 9 31.14 -30.02 -7.80
N ILE A 10 32.14 -29.15 -7.70
CA ILE A 10 33.55 -29.49 -7.98
C ILE A 10 34.15 -30.07 -6.69
N PRO A 11 34.56 -31.36 -6.65
CA PRO A 11 35.23 -31.91 -5.49
C PRO A 11 36.73 -31.61 -5.53
N PHE A 12 37.26 -31.09 -4.42
CA PHE A 12 38.70 -31.01 -4.18
C PHE A 12 39.07 -32.09 -3.17
N GLU A 13 39.65 -33.20 -3.63
CA GLU A 13 40.17 -34.27 -2.76
C GLU A 13 41.57 -33.93 -2.23
N PRO A 14 41.88 -34.28 -0.97
CA PRO A 14 43.26 -34.34 -0.49
C PRO A 14 43.62 -35.70 0.11
N ARG A 15 44.55 -36.45 -0.51
CA ARG A 15 45.35 -37.52 0.15
C ARG A 15 46.49 -38.07 -0.73
N MET A 16 47.76 -37.83 -0.34
CA MET A 16 48.71 -38.90 0.08
C MET A 16 50.12 -38.39 0.43
N VAL A 17 50.37 -38.31 1.75
CA VAL A 17 51.50 -38.85 2.52
C VAL A 17 52.80 -39.34 1.80
N LEU A 18 53.92 -38.69 2.18
CA LEU A 18 55.33 -39.15 2.38
C LEU A 18 56.12 -39.94 1.29
N ASP A 19 57.30 -39.42 0.94
CA ASP A 19 58.58 -40.15 1.06
C ASP A 19 59.61 -39.22 1.73
N ASN A 20 60.28 -39.69 2.78
CA ASN A 20 61.39 -38.99 3.43
C ASN A 20 62.21 -40.00 4.25
N ARG A 21 63.31 -40.49 3.67
CA ARG A 21 64.12 -41.59 4.22
C ARG A 21 65.19 -41.07 5.20
N PRO A 22 65.36 -41.67 6.38
CA PRO A 22 66.55 -41.48 7.22
C PRO A 22 67.63 -42.55 6.95
N LEU A 23 68.89 -42.17 7.12
CA LEU A 23 70.07 -43.06 7.09
C LEU A 23 70.28 -43.79 8.44
N PRO A 24 70.93 -44.98 8.48
CA PRO A 24 70.96 -45.82 9.67
C PRO A 24 72.26 -45.76 10.52
N SER A 25 72.10 -46.17 11.79
CA SER A 25 73.09 -46.85 12.68
C SER A 25 74.23 -46.07 13.36
N SER A 26 74.11 -45.89 14.69
CA SER A 26 75.14 -46.38 15.64
C SER A 26 74.67 -46.52 17.12
N ARG A 27 74.57 -47.78 17.58
CA ARG A 27 74.72 -48.36 18.93
C ARG A 27 74.87 -47.45 20.20
N ILE A 28 74.07 -47.73 21.25
CA ILE A 28 74.45 -48.38 22.55
C ILE A 28 73.24 -48.38 23.54
N PRO A 29 73.00 -49.42 24.38
CA PRO A 29 71.81 -49.54 25.26
C PRO A 29 72.12 -49.45 26.78
N LEU A 30 71.09 -49.36 27.66
CA LEU A 30 70.92 -50.20 28.88
C LEU A 30 69.71 -49.84 29.81
N HIS A 31 69.31 -50.82 30.63
CA HIS A 31 68.36 -50.85 31.77
C HIS A 31 66.85 -50.58 31.51
N THR A 32 65.84 -51.44 31.74
CA THR A 32 65.50 -52.62 32.62
C THR A 32 64.88 -52.33 34.01
N ALA A 33 63.55 -52.52 34.11
CA ALA A 33 62.77 -53.16 35.20
C ALA A 33 61.27 -53.19 34.76
N TYR A 34 60.54 -54.31 34.69
CA TYR A 34 59.84 -55.05 35.76
C TYR A 34 58.94 -54.15 36.66
N SER A 35 57.67 -54.47 36.98
CA SER A 35 56.93 -55.75 36.92
C SER A 35 55.38 -55.59 36.86
N SER A 36 54.68 -56.68 36.52
CA SER A 36 53.20 -56.80 36.35
C SER A 36 52.45 -57.15 37.67
N PRO A 37 51.19 -57.68 37.69
CA PRO A 37 49.92 -56.94 37.53
C PRO A 37 48.88 -57.26 38.65
N THR A 38 47.60 -56.91 38.41
CA THR A 38 46.36 -57.49 39.01
C THR A 38 45.73 -56.76 40.22
N LEU A 39 44.68 -55.97 39.96
CA LEU A 39 43.31 -56.30 40.42
C LEU A 39 42.28 -55.56 39.56
N ALA A 40 41.23 -56.27 39.12
CA ALA A 40 40.20 -55.72 38.26
C ALA A 40 38.87 -55.57 39.01
N ILE A 41 38.25 -54.38 38.93
CA ILE A 41 36.79 -54.25 38.82
C ILE A 41 36.51 -53.16 37.77
N MET A 42 35.70 -53.49 36.76
CA MET A 42 35.23 -52.54 35.75
C MET A 42 34.14 -51.61 36.32
N ALA A 43 34.32 -50.30 36.16
CA ALA A 43 33.20 -49.37 36.02
C ALA A 43 33.23 -48.81 34.59
N LYS A 44 32.36 -49.33 33.72
CA LYS A 44 32.35 -49.05 32.28
C LYS A 44 31.67 -47.70 32.00
N GLY A 45 32.47 -46.63 31.93
CA GLY A 45 32.04 -45.27 31.57
C GLY A 45 32.61 -44.81 30.24
N THR A 46 32.05 -45.27 29.12
CA THR A 46 32.49 -44.86 27.77
C THR A 46 31.94 -43.47 27.40
N SER A 47 32.73 -42.44 27.66
CA SER A 47 32.50 -41.06 27.17
C SER A 47 33.81 -40.37 26.80
N SER A 48 34.58 -40.94 25.87
CA SER A 48 35.79 -40.31 25.31
C SER A 48 35.42 -39.20 24.32
N ILE A 49 34.76 -38.15 24.81
CA ILE A 49 34.59 -36.87 24.13
C ILE A 49 35.74 -35.99 24.62
N ASP A 50 36.89 -36.12 23.98
CA ASP A 50 38.03 -35.22 24.21
C ASP A 50 37.67 -33.82 23.68
N PRO A 51 37.50 -32.78 24.53
CA PRO A 51 37.05 -31.47 24.07
C PRO A 51 38.01 -30.82 23.07
N GLY A 52 39.28 -31.24 23.03
CA GLY A 52 40.28 -30.73 22.09
C GLY A 52 40.03 -31.08 20.62
N ASN A 53 39.21 -32.10 20.33
CA ASN A 53 38.95 -32.58 18.97
C ASN A 53 37.65 -32.06 18.34
N TYR A 54 36.90 -31.20 19.02
CA TYR A 54 35.65 -30.64 18.49
C TYR A 54 35.82 -29.18 18.07
N ALA A 55 35.89 -28.96 16.76
CA ALA A 55 35.71 -27.63 16.20
C ALA A 55 34.26 -27.18 16.42
N SER A 56 34.01 -26.44 17.51
CA SER A 56 32.74 -25.74 17.67
C SER A 56 32.52 -24.82 16.45
N LEU A 57 31.28 -24.70 15.99
CA LEU A 57 30.94 -23.79 14.89
C LEU A 57 31.16 -22.36 15.38
N GLY A 58 32.36 -21.81 15.14
CA GLY A 58 32.89 -20.61 15.81
C GLY A 58 32.18 -19.28 15.52
N LEU A 59 30.98 -19.34 14.93
CA LEU A 59 30.15 -18.20 14.61
C LEU A 59 29.46 -17.61 15.85
N THR A 60 29.09 -18.44 16.84
CA THR A 60 28.31 -18.03 18.03
C THR A 60 28.99 -18.28 19.38
N HIS A 61 30.22 -18.81 19.39
CA HIS A 61 30.94 -19.15 20.62
C HIS A 61 31.50 -17.91 21.33
N VAL A 62 30.73 -17.33 22.25
CA VAL A 62 31.15 -16.20 23.11
C VAL A 62 31.62 -16.71 24.46
N GLN A 63 32.87 -16.43 24.80
CA GLN A 63 33.44 -16.66 26.13
C GLN A 63 33.09 -15.47 27.04
N TYR A 64 32.68 -15.76 28.26
CA TYR A 64 32.37 -14.79 29.30
C TYR A 64 32.61 -15.42 30.68
N ASP A 65 32.79 -14.59 31.72
CA ASP A 65 32.94 -15.08 33.08
C ASP A 65 31.58 -15.51 33.65
N PRO A 66 31.39 -16.78 34.05
CA PRO A 66 30.12 -17.25 34.59
C PRO A 66 29.79 -16.70 35.98
N SER A 67 30.75 -16.10 36.69
CA SER A 67 30.52 -15.45 37.98
C SER A 67 29.86 -14.07 37.85
N ASP A 68 30.00 -13.41 36.69
CA ASP A 68 29.31 -12.16 36.40
C ASP A 68 27.98 -12.38 35.67
N SER A 69 26.89 -12.05 36.37
CA SER A 69 25.53 -12.11 35.82
C SER A 69 25.29 -11.10 34.68
N LEU A 70 26.00 -9.97 34.66
CA LEU A 70 25.92 -8.98 33.59
C LEU A 70 26.65 -9.47 32.33
N ALA A 71 27.82 -10.10 32.48
CA ALA A 71 28.55 -10.72 31.38
C ALA A 71 27.70 -11.73 30.58
N LYS A 72 26.85 -12.53 31.24
CA LYS A 72 25.90 -13.43 30.55
C LYS A 72 24.91 -12.69 29.64
N LEU A 73 24.37 -11.55 30.10
CA LEU A 73 23.48 -10.72 29.29
C LEU A 73 24.26 -10.04 28.15
N MET A 74 25.46 -9.54 28.42
CA MET A 74 26.34 -8.94 27.41
C MET A 74 26.77 -9.94 26.34
N ALA A 75 26.96 -11.22 26.70
CA ALA A 75 27.28 -12.30 25.79
C ALA A 75 26.12 -12.60 24.81
N LEU A 76 24.87 -12.50 25.27
CA LEU A 76 23.71 -12.56 24.37
C LEU A 76 23.63 -11.33 23.45
N ILE A 77 23.88 -10.13 23.98
CA ILE A 77 23.82 -8.88 23.21
C ILE A 77 24.92 -8.81 22.13
N THR A 78 26.11 -9.39 22.35
CA THR A 78 27.14 -9.40 21.31
C THR A 78 26.82 -10.31 20.11
N LEU A 79 25.79 -11.18 20.20
CA LEU A 79 25.29 -11.96 19.06
C LEU A 79 24.35 -11.13 18.15
N SER A 80 24.05 -9.87 18.49
CA SER A 80 23.15 -9.02 17.71
C SER A 80 23.48 -8.90 16.21
N PRO A 81 24.74 -8.87 15.73
CA PRO A 81 25.02 -8.79 14.29
C PRO A 81 24.50 -10.01 13.52
N ILE A 82 24.55 -11.20 14.13
CA ILE A 82 24.10 -12.46 13.53
C ILE A 82 22.57 -12.48 13.47
N PHE A 83 21.90 -12.11 14.57
CA PHE A 83 20.46 -11.99 14.59
C PHE A 83 19.95 -10.94 13.59
N LEU A 84 20.62 -9.78 13.48
CA LEU A 84 20.31 -8.76 12.48
C LEU A 84 20.51 -9.26 11.05
N LEU A 85 21.55 -10.05 10.77
CA LEU A 85 21.76 -10.67 9.46
C LEU A 85 20.64 -11.66 9.10
N CYS A 86 20.23 -12.50 10.05
CA CYS A 86 19.06 -13.38 9.87
C CYS A 86 17.76 -12.58 9.66
N SER A 87 17.58 -11.46 10.38
CA SER A 87 16.44 -10.55 10.21
C SER A 87 16.44 -9.87 8.84
N TYR A 88 17.59 -9.42 8.33
CA TYR A 88 17.72 -8.88 6.97
C TYR A 88 17.21 -9.89 5.93
N ILE A 89 17.71 -11.12 5.96
CA ILE A 89 17.32 -12.19 5.01
C ILE A 89 15.81 -12.47 5.13
N THR A 90 15.30 -12.61 6.36
CA THR A 90 13.87 -12.83 6.61
C THR A 90 12.99 -11.72 6.05
N ILE A 91 13.34 -10.45 6.30
CA ILE A 91 12.59 -9.30 5.80
C ILE A 91 12.66 -9.22 4.27
N ILE A 92 13.83 -9.47 3.67
CA ILE A 92 14.00 -9.46 2.22
C ILE A 92 13.12 -10.53 1.55
N LEU A 93 13.06 -11.76 2.09
CA LEU A 93 12.24 -12.83 1.53
C LEU A 93 10.73 -12.54 1.62
N LEU A 94 10.28 -11.97 2.74
CA LEU A 94 8.87 -11.68 3.01
C LEU A 94 8.36 -10.40 2.33
N ARG A 95 9.13 -9.31 2.41
CA ARG A 95 8.71 -7.97 1.94
C ARG A 95 9.26 -7.61 0.56
N ARG A 96 10.38 -8.22 0.13
CA ARG A 96 11.01 -8.04 -1.20
C ARG A 96 11.31 -6.57 -1.55
N GLU A 97 11.62 -5.80 -0.51
CA GLU A 97 11.84 -4.36 -0.58
C GLU A 97 13.28 -4.05 -0.98
N LEU A 98 13.42 -3.26 -2.06
CA LEU A 98 14.71 -2.79 -2.57
C LEU A 98 15.57 -2.11 -1.49
N THR A 99 14.95 -1.34 -0.60
CA THR A 99 15.66 -0.62 0.49
C THR A 99 16.42 -1.60 1.41
N PHE A 100 15.82 -2.75 1.75
CA PHE A 100 16.46 -3.73 2.64
C PHE A 100 17.51 -4.58 1.90
N ILE A 101 17.30 -4.87 0.62
CA ILE A 101 18.30 -5.52 -0.25
C ILE A 101 19.55 -4.64 -0.35
N ASN A 102 19.36 -3.35 -0.65
CA ASN A 102 20.44 -2.35 -0.72
C ASN A 102 21.17 -2.20 0.62
N ALA A 103 20.43 -2.13 1.74
CA ALA A 103 21.01 -2.09 3.07
C ALA A 103 21.90 -3.31 3.36
N LEU A 104 21.48 -4.53 2.99
CA LEU A 104 22.27 -5.75 3.16
C LEU A 104 23.54 -5.73 2.30
N ILE A 105 23.47 -5.26 1.05
CA ILE A 105 24.65 -5.10 0.17
C ILE A 105 25.66 -4.14 0.81
N GLY A 106 25.20 -2.99 1.31
CA GLY A 106 26.06 -2.03 2.02
C GLY A 106 26.65 -2.59 3.32
N GLN A 107 25.87 -3.39 4.07
CA GLN A 107 26.33 -4.05 5.30
C GLN A 107 27.47 -5.04 5.01
N LEU A 108 27.34 -5.86 3.96
CA LEU A 108 28.37 -6.79 3.52
C LEU A 108 29.62 -6.06 2.98
N ALA A 109 29.44 -4.97 2.24
CA ALA A 109 30.56 -4.11 1.81
C ALA A 109 31.30 -3.48 3.01
N CYS A 110 30.57 -3.08 4.06
CA CYS A 110 31.15 -2.55 5.29
C CYS A 110 31.96 -3.61 6.05
N GLU A 111 31.50 -4.86 6.11
CA GLU A 111 32.27 -5.97 6.68
C GLU A 111 33.52 -6.30 5.85
N GLY A 112 33.42 -6.25 4.51
CA GLY A 112 34.58 -6.34 3.61
C GLY A 112 35.63 -5.25 3.86
N LEU A 113 35.18 -4.01 4.09
CA LEU A 113 36.05 -2.90 4.50
C LEU A 113 36.69 -3.16 5.87
N ASN A 114 35.95 -3.66 6.85
CA ASN A 114 36.50 -4.04 8.16
C ASN A 114 37.59 -5.12 8.04
N TRP A 115 37.32 -6.17 7.27
CA TRP A 115 38.22 -7.28 6.96
C TRP A 115 39.53 -6.82 6.30
N ALA A 116 39.45 -5.80 5.44
CA ALA A 116 40.61 -5.20 4.79
C ALA A 116 41.41 -4.32 5.78
N LEU A 117 40.75 -3.41 6.50
CA LEU A 117 41.38 -2.53 7.48
C LEU A 117 42.09 -3.32 8.59
N LYS A 118 41.50 -4.43 9.06
CA LYS A 118 42.16 -5.35 10.01
C LYS A 118 43.49 -5.89 9.49
N ARG A 119 43.60 -6.19 8.19
CA ARG A 119 44.84 -6.68 7.54
C ARG A 119 45.87 -5.58 7.30
N LEU A 120 45.44 -4.33 7.17
CA LEU A 120 46.33 -3.18 7.03
C LEU A 120 46.89 -2.73 8.38
N ILE A 121 46.03 -2.57 9.39
CA ILE A 121 46.39 -2.00 10.70
C ILE A 121 47.05 -3.02 11.63
N LYS A 122 46.63 -4.29 11.58
CA LYS A 122 47.21 -5.43 12.33
C LYS A 122 47.34 -5.26 13.86
N GLN A 123 46.67 -4.28 14.49
CA GLN A 123 46.71 -4.10 15.95
C GLN A 123 46.11 -5.32 16.67
N PRO A 124 46.74 -5.85 17.73
CA PRO A 124 46.21 -6.97 18.51
C PRO A 124 44.94 -6.60 19.29
N ARG A 125 44.23 -7.62 19.77
CA ARG A 125 43.17 -7.48 20.79
C ARG A 125 43.79 -7.27 22.17
N PRO A 126 43.10 -6.64 23.13
CA PRO A 126 43.58 -6.53 24.52
C PRO A 126 43.80 -7.90 25.20
N THR A 127 42.93 -8.87 24.91
CA THR A 127 43.01 -10.24 25.44
C THR A 127 43.23 -11.24 24.30
N GLY A 128 44.42 -11.85 24.22
CA GLY A 128 44.78 -12.74 23.10
C GLY A 128 44.00 -14.07 23.05
N HIS A 129 43.49 -14.56 24.17
CA HIS A 129 42.80 -15.86 24.25
C HIS A 129 41.30 -15.79 23.95
N LEU A 130 40.64 -14.65 24.20
CA LEU A 130 39.19 -14.51 24.00
C LEU A 130 38.77 -14.46 22.51
N GLY A 131 39.70 -14.26 21.57
CA GLY A 131 39.36 -14.30 20.15
C GLY A 131 40.53 -14.19 19.18
N ALA A 132 40.44 -14.92 18.08
CA ALA A 132 41.46 -14.93 17.03
C ALA A 132 41.54 -13.60 16.25
N GLY A 133 42.71 -13.34 15.68
CA GLY A 133 42.96 -12.25 14.72
C GLY A 133 42.99 -10.84 15.31
N TYR A 134 43.17 -9.85 14.41
CA TYR A 134 43.41 -8.46 14.76
C TYR A 134 42.19 -7.76 15.38
N GLY A 135 42.45 -6.87 16.36
CA GLY A 135 41.43 -6.14 17.11
C GLY A 135 40.87 -4.92 16.40
N MET A 136 41.71 -4.19 15.64
CA MET A 136 41.39 -2.87 15.08
C MET A 136 41.01 -2.91 13.59
N PRO A 137 39.94 -2.22 13.16
CA PRO A 137 38.82 -1.70 13.97
C PRO A 137 37.91 -2.82 14.48
N SER A 138 37.09 -2.59 15.51
CA SER A 138 36.15 -3.61 16.00
C SER A 138 35.04 -3.88 14.97
N SER A 139 34.87 -5.15 14.57
CA SER A 139 33.88 -5.52 13.54
C SER A 139 32.45 -5.30 14.02
N HIS A 140 32.13 -5.67 15.26
CA HIS A 140 30.78 -5.50 15.80
C HIS A 140 30.40 -4.02 15.89
N SER A 141 31.29 -3.17 16.39
CA SER A 141 31.06 -1.72 16.45
C SER A 141 30.91 -1.09 15.06
N GLN A 142 31.69 -1.54 14.07
CA GLN A 142 31.56 -1.09 12.69
C GLN A 142 30.27 -1.58 12.00
N PHE A 143 29.88 -2.83 12.24
CA PHE A 143 28.62 -3.41 11.75
C PHE A 143 27.42 -2.61 12.28
N LEU A 144 27.35 -2.40 13.59
CA LEU A 144 26.27 -1.63 14.22
C LEU A 144 26.33 -0.15 13.86
N GLY A 145 27.51 0.43 13.66
CA GLY A 145 27.67 1.80 13.15
C GLY A 145 27.05 1.98 11.76
N PHE A 146 27.28 1.04 10.84
CA PHE A 146 26.63 1.06 9.52
C PHE A 146 25.11 0.90 9.65
N PHE A 147 24.66 -0.12 10.39
CA PHE A 147 23.25 -0.42 10.60
C PHE A 147 22.49 0.79 11.16
N ALA A 148 23.06 1.43 12.19
CA ALA A 148 22.53 2.65 12.79
C ALA A 148 22.50 3.81 11.80
N ALA A 149 23.60 4.15 11.13
CA ALA A 149 23.63 5.28 10.21
C ALA A 149 22.67 5.10 9.03
N PHE A 150 22.57 3.90 8.45
CA PHE A 150 21.65 3.62 7.34
C PHE A 150 20.18 3.76 7.79
N PHE A 151 19.76 3.02 8.83
CA PHE A 151 18.35 3.01 9.22
C PHE A 151 17.90 4.25 9.98
N LEU A 152 18.75 4.89 10.80
CA LEU A 152 18.39 6.16 11.44
C LEU A 152 18.22 7.26 10.39
N SER A 153 19.08 7.32 9.37
CA SER A 153 18.89 8.24 8.23
C SER A 153 17.60 7.95 7.48
N HIS A 154 17.30 6.66 7.23
CA HIS A 154 16.07 6.23 6.58
C HIS A 154 14.81 6.66 7.34
N PHE A 155 14.71 6.32 8.63
CA PHE A 155 13.55 6.67 9.45
C PHE A 155 13.46 8.17 9.78
N TYR A 156 14.58 8.89 9.82
CA TYR A 156 14.60 10.34 10.02
C TYR A 156 14.07 11.12 8.80
N LEU A 157 14.47 10.73 7.59
CA LEU A 157 14.07 11.41 6.35
C LEU A 157 12.67 11.00 5.89
N ASN A 158 12.22 9.78 6.18
CA ASN A 158 10.89 9.26 5.84
C ASN A 158 9.93 9.30 7.05
N ARG A 159 9.99 10.35 7.88
CA ARG A 159 9.08 10.50 9.04
C ARG A 159 7.62 10.68 8.57
N PRO A 160 6.64 10.03 9.22
CA PRO A 160 5.22 10.23 8.91
C PRO A 160 4.82 11.71 9.12
N PRO A 161 4.12 12.33 8.14
CA PRO A 161 3.79 13.75 8.22
C PRO A 161 2.79 14.08 9.34
N LEU A 162 2.81 15.33 9.79
CA LEU A 162 1.86 15.90 10.74
C LEU A 162 0.50 16.17 10.06
N VAL A 163 -0.25 15.11 9.76
CA VAL A 163 -1.62 15.22 9.22
C VAL A 163 -2.58 15.75 10.30
N LYS A 164 -3.48 16.66 9.91
CA LYS A 164 -4.63 17.11 10.69
C LYS A 164 -5.91 16.70 9.94
N PRO A 165 -6.97 16.21 10.61
CA PRO A 165 -7.07 15.95 12.06
C PRO A 165 -6.15 14.82 12.53
N ARG A 166 -5.86 14.79 13.84
CA ARG A 166 -5.03 13.74 14.45
C ARG A 166 -5.87 12.48 14.66
N THR A 167 -5.67 11.46 13.83
CA THR A 167 -6.23 10.13 14.06
C THR A 167 -5.34 9.31 15.00
N LEU A 168 -5.92 8.28 15.64
CA LEU A 168 -5.18 7.32 16.47
C LEU A 168 -4.08 6.61 15.66
N ILE A 169 -4.41 6.15 14.45
CA ILE A 169 -3.52 5.47 13.51
C ILE A 169 -2.29 6.33 13.19
N ASN A 170 -2.49 7.60 12.79
CA ASN A 170 -1.40 8.56 12.52
C ASN A 170 -0.56 8.89 13.77
N THR A 171 -1.03 8.56 14.97
CA THR A 171 -0.29 8.75 16.23
C THR A 171 0.52 7.48 16.56
N MET A 172 -0.09 6.30 16.49
CA MET A 172 0.58 5.01 16.62
C MET A 172 1.74 4.86 15.64
N ARG A 173 1.54 5.21 14.36
CA ARG A 173 2.59 5.12 13.33
C ARG A 173 3.86 5.92 13.65
N ARG A 174 3.71 7.06 14.34
CA ARG A 174 4.85 7.89 14.79
C ARG A 174 5.49 7.35 16.06
N ILE A 175 4.71 6.72 16.95
CA ILE A 175 5.25 5.99 18.10
C ILE A 175 6.10 4.81 17.59
N GLU A 176 5.61 4.01 16.65
CA GLU A 176 6.36 2.91 16.01
C GLU A 176 7.71 3.38 15.43
N HIS A 177 7.71 4.41 14.58
CA HIS A 177 8.94 4.97 14.01
C HIS A 177 9.91 5.47 15.10
N THR A 178 9.38 6.09 16.16
CA THR A 178 10.19 6.61 17.27
C THR A 178 10.80 5.48 18.10
N LEU A 179 10.02 4.46 18.44
CA LEU A 179 10.48 3.26 19.12
C LEU A 179 11.52 2.49 18.29
N ALA A 180 11.33 2.38 16.97
CA ALA A 180 12.31 1.78 16.07
C ALA A 180 13.65 2.53 16.08
N MET A 181 13.64 3.87 15.96
CA MET A 181 14.86 4.69 16.05
C MET A 181 15.56 4.52 17.42
N ILE A 182 14.79 4.51 18.52
CA ILE A 182 15.34 4.30 19.88
C ILE A 182 15.97 2.90 20.01
N LEU A 183 15.30 1.86 19.49
CA LEU A 183 15.81 0.48 19.55
C LEU A 183 17.08 0.29 18.70
N ILE A 184 17.15 0.91 17.51
CA ILE A 184 18.34 0.89 16.65
C ILE A 184 19.52 1.57 17.35
N ALA A 185 19.30 2.72 17.99
CA ALA A 185 20.33 3.42 18.75
C ALA A 185 20.76 2.60 19.98
N SER A 186 19.82 2.05 20.75
CA SER A 186 20.11 1.32 21.98
C SER A 186 20.86 0.02 21.72
N ILE A 187 20.45 -0.80 20.73
CA ILE A 187 21.18 -2.04 20.40
C ILE A 187 22.60 -1.74 19.92
N SER A 188 22.80 -0.64 19.18
CA SER A 188 24.12 -0.23 18.68
C SER A 188 25.07 0.18 19.81
N ILE A 189 24.57 0.99 20.76
CA ILE A 189 25.32 1.40 21.96
C ILE A 189 25.61 0.17 22.84
N LEU A 190 24.60 -0.67 23.10
CA LEU A 190 24.70 -1.80 24.01
C LEU A 190 25.61 -2.91 23.46
N THR A 191 25.63 -3.13 22.15
CA THR A 191 26.62 -4.02 21.51
C THR A 191 28.03 -3.42 21.55
N CYS A 192 28.21 -2.09 21.43
CA CYS A 192 29.53 -1.48 21.65
C CYS A 192 29.99 -1.65 23.11
N TYR A 193 29.09 -1.44 24.08
CA TYR A 193 29.36 -1.66 25.49
C TYR A 193 29.71 -3.13 25.79
N SER A 194 28.99 -4.11 25.22
CA SER A 194 29.29 -5.53 25.44
C SER A 194 30.69 -5.94 24.94
N ARG A 195 31.19 -5.35 23.85
CA ARG A 195 32.58 -5.58 23.39
C ARG A 195 33.64 -5.03 24.35
N HIS A 196 33.32 -3.99 25.11
CA HIS A 196 34.20 -3.42 26.13
C HIS A 196 34.13 -4.22 27.44
N HIS A 197 32.91 -4.47 27.92
CA HIS A 197 32.64 -5.16 29.18
C HIS A 197 33.14 -6.61 29.17
N LEU A 198 32.97 -7.34 28.07
CA LEU A 198 33.53 -8.68 27.89
C LEU A 198 35.03 -8.68 27.50
N HIS A 199 35.72 -7.55 27.63
CA HIS A 199 37.16 -7.36 27.36
C HIS A 199 37.67 -7.73 25.95
N TYR A 200 36.81 -7.99 24.96
CA TYR A 200 37.21 -8.36 23.61
C TYR A 200 37.92 -7.22 22.83
N HIS A 201 37.65 -5.96 23.16
CA HIS A 201 38.18 -4.78 22.47
C HIS A 201 38.43 -3.61 23.43
N THR A 202 39.42 -2.77 23.11
CA THR A 202 39.66 -1.51 23.82
C THR A 202 38.64 -0.44 23.40
N PRO A 203 38.40 0.60 24.24
CA PRO A 203 37.54 1.72 23.87
C PRO A 203 37.92 2.37 22.53
N LEU A 204 39.23 2.51 22.24
CA LEU A 204 39.72 3.05 20.98
C LEU A 204 39.33 2.19 19.76
N GLN A 205 39.43 0.86 19.86
CA GLN A 205 39.03 -0.06 18.79
C GLN A 205 37.52 -0.03 18.52
N ILE A 206 36.72 0.21 19.57
CA ILE A 206 35.28 0.36 19.52
C ILE A 206 34.90 1.69 18.87
N ILE A 207 35.47 2.81 19.34
CA ILE A 207 35.21 4.15 18.82
C ILE A 207 35.57 4.23 17.34
N VAL A 208 36.77 3.79 16.93
CA VAL A 208 37.17 3.84 15.51
C VAL A 208 36.30 2.92 14.65
N GLY A 209 35.95 1.73 15.12
CA GLY A 209 35.00 0.87 14.42
C GLY A 209 33.64 1.53 14.23
N LEU A 210 33.06 2.06 15.31
CA LEU A 210 31.77 2.75 15.28
C LEU A 210 31.80 3.97 14.34
N SER A 211 32.83 4.81 14.42
CA SER A 211 32.99 6.00 13.56
C SER A 211 33.12 5.63 12.08
N LEU A 212 33.89 4.59 11.74
CA LEU A 212 34.00 4.09 10.36
C LEU A 212 32.67 3.53 9.86
N GLY A 213 31.95 2.79 10.70
CA GLY A 213 30.62 2.25 10.38
C GLY A 213 29.61 3.36 10.13
N LEU A 214 29.55 4.36 11.01
CA LEU A 214 28.65 5.51 10.89
C LEU A 214 28.95 6.32 9.62
N ALA A 215 30.23 6.62 9.36
CA ALA A 215 30.65 7.37 8.17
C ALA A 215 30.33 6.60 6.88
N PHE A 216 30.71 5.32 6.79
CA PHE A 216 30.45 4.50 5.60
C PHE A 216 28.95 4.29 5.39
N GLY A 217 28.17 4.01 6.44
CA GLY A 217 26.72 3.84 6.36
C GLY A 217 25.97 5.11 5.96
N GLY A 218 26.38 6.27 6.51
CA GLY A 218 25.80 7.56 6.15
C GLY A 218 26.08 7.95 4.69
N VAL A 219 27.33 7.77 4.23
CA VAL A 219 27.73 8.00 2.83
C VAL A 219 27.02 7.02 1.89
N TYR A 220 26.99 5.73 2.22
CA TYR A 220 26.32 4.70 1.43
C TYR A 220 24.82 5.00 1.29
N TYR A 221 24.13 5.31 2.40
CA TYR A 221 22.72 5.71 2.39
C TYR A 221 22.50 6.99 1.56
N TYR A 222 23.37 7.99 1.69
CA TYR A 222 23.27 9.23 0.94
C TYR A 222 23.26 9.00 -0.57
N PHE A 223 24.18 8.20 -1.10
CA PHE A 223 24.26 7.92 -2.54
C PHE A 223 23.19 6.92 -3.00
N THR A 224 23.00 5.81 -2.28
CA THR A 224 22.18 4.68 -2.76
C THR A 224 20.69 4.80 -2.46
N GLU A 225 20.29 5.58 -1.45
CA GLU A 225 18.88 5.84 -1.12
C GLU A 225 18.51 7.32 -1.29
N TYR A 226 19.23 8.26 -0.69
CA TYR A 226 18.78 9.67 -0.71
C TYR A 226 18.93 10.33 -2.08
N LEU A 227 20.08 10.17 -2.74
CA LEU A 227 20.32 10.73 -4.07
C LEU A 227 19.60 9.94 -5.16
N SER A 228 19.54 8.60 -5.05
CA SER A 228 18.81 7.74 -6.00
C SER A 228 17.28 7.97 -6.00
N ARG A 229 16.72 8.54 -4.92
CA ARG A 229 15.32 8.98 -4.79
C ARG A 229 15.09 10.43 -5.24
N LYS A 230 16.13 11.19 -5.60
CA LYS A 230 15.96 12.52 -6.20
C LYS A 230 15.85 12.42 -7.73
N PRO A 231 15.01 13.25 -8.39
CA PRO A 231 14.99 13.33 -9.83
C PRO A 231 16.34 13.87 -10.33
N LEU A 232 17.16 12.98 -10.91
CA LEU A 232 18.37 13.36 -11.62
C LEU A 232 17.98 14.12 -12.88
N ARG A 233 18.18 15.44 -12.87
CA ARG A 233 18.16 16.27 -14.09
C ARG A 233 19.40 15.95 -14.93
N LEU A 234 19.35 14.84 -15.65
CA LEU A 234 20.33 14.50 -16.66
C LEU A 234 20.25 15.51 -17.81
N PRO A 235 21.38 16.03 -18.33
CA PRO A 235 21.39 16.75 -19.59
C PRO A 235 20.83 15.87 -20.72
N ALA A 236 20.17 16.50 -21.70
CA ALA A 236 19.40 15.83 -22.73
C ALA A 236 20.08 14.67 -23.52
N PRO A 237 21.39 14.66 -23.84
CA PRO A 237 21.94 13.63 -24.74
C PRO A 237 22.16 12.25 -24.11
N LEU A 238 21.80 12.03 -22.83
CA LEU A 238 21.92 10.74 -22.14
C LEU A 238 20.58 10.15 -21.68
N ALA A 239 19.45 10.71 -22.12
CA ALA A 239 18.16 10.05 -22.01
C ALA A 239 18.10 8.87 -22.99
N VAL A 240 18.39 7.66 -22.49
CA VAL A 240 18.39 6.43 -23.30
C VAL A 240 16.98 6.15 -23.82
N SER A 241 16.87 5.93 -25.13
CA SER A 241 15.63 5.58 -25.85
C SER A 241 14.85 4.44 -25.18
N GLU A 242 13.52 4.60 -25.07
CA GLU A 242 12.57 3.63 -24.48
C GLU A 242 12.49 2.27 -25.24
N SER A 243 13.30 2.05 -26.28
CA SER A 243 13.11 0.99 -27.26
C SER A 243 13.88 -0.32 -27.00
N SER A 244 14.59 -0.47 -25.88
CA SER A 244 15.54 -1.59 -25.68
C SER A 244 15.23 -2.56 -24.53
N SER A 245 14.07 -3.25 -24.60
CA SER A 245 14.08 -4.68 -24.27
C SER A 245 13.06 -5.48 -25.12
N PRO A 246 13.50 -6.57 -25.81
CA PRO A 246 12.58 -7.44 -26.54
C PRO A 246 11.53 -8.13 -25.63
N LEU A 247 11.84 -8.25 -24.34
CA LEU A 247 10.95 -8.85 -23.32
C LEU A 247 9.82 -7.92 -22.91
N ALA A 248 10.06 -6.61 -22.71
CA ALA A 248 8.97 -5.66 -22.43
C ALA A 248 8.00 -5.53 -23.62
N ILE A 249 8.53 -5.53 -24.85
CA ILE A 249 7.70 -5.55 -26.07
C ILE A 249 6.87 -6.85 -26.16
N ARG A 250 7.42 -7.99 -25.73
CA ARG A 250 6.69 -9.27 -25.70
C ARG A 250 5.66 -9.34 -24.58
N ALA A 251 5.94 -8.76 -23.41
CA ALA A 251 4.99 -8.64 -22.31
C ALA A 251 3.82 -7.73 -22.68
N ASN A 252 4.09 -6.55 -23.28
CA ASN A 252 3.03 -5.65 -23.76
C ASN A 252 2.21 -6.27 -24.91
N ARG A 253 2.81 -7.07 -25.80
CA ARG A 253 2.04 -7.83 -26.82
C ARG A 253 1.14 -8.92 -26.25
N LEU A 254 1.43 -9.45 -25.06
CA LEU A 254 0.56 -10.42 -24.37
C LEU A 254 -0.56 -9.72 -23.55
N LEU A 255 -0.51 -8.38 -23.44
CA LEU A 255 -1.44 -7.57 -22.65
C LEU A 255 -2.25 -6.56 -23.49
N GLN A 256 -2.13 -6.60 -24.82
CA GLN A 256 -2.93 -5.79 -25.73
C GLN A 256 -4.06 -6.62 -26.36
N PRO A 257 -5.33 -6.20 -26.26
CA PRO A 257 -6.42 -6.84 -27.00
C PRO A 257 -6.22 -6.64 -28.52
N ILE A 258 -6.59 -7.66 -29.28
CA ILE A 258 -6.39 -7.71 -30.74
C ILE A 258 -7.33 -6.70 -31.41
N SER A 259 -6.78 -5.61 -31.93
CA SER A 259 -7.51 -4.68 -32.78
C SER A 259 -7.15 -4.91 -34.25
N THR A 260 -8.02 -5.59 -34.98
CA THR A 260 -7.98 -5.66 -36.44
C THR A 260 -8.48 -4.34 -37.04
N SER A 261 -7.67 -3.68 -37.87
CA SER A 261 -8.19 -2.71 -38.84
C SER A 261 -7.40 -2.73 -40.14
N SER A 262 -8.14 -2.89 -41.23
CA SER A 262 -7.65 -2.87 -42.60
C SER A 262 -7.46 -1.43 -43.07
N ALA A 263 -6.46 -1.21 -43.92
CA ALA A 263 -6.09 0.12 -44.39
C ALA A 263 -7.03 0.68 -45.47
N THR A 264 -7.16 2.01 -45.53
CA THR A 264 -7.36 2.75 -46.79
C THR A 264 -6.89 4.21 -46.65
N PRO A 265 -6.19 4.81 -47.65
CA PRO A 265 -5.61 6.14 -47.53
C PRO A 265 -6.40 7.23 -48.29
N ARG A 266 -6.34 8.50 -47.84
CA ARG A 266 -6.69 9.65 -48.71
C ARG A 266 -5.92 10.94 -48.43
N LYS A 267 -5.77 11.72 -49.50
CA LYS A 267 -4.78 12.80 -49.73
C LYS A 267 -5.05 14.12 -48.99
N GLN A 268 -3.97 14.85 -48.71
CA GLN A 268 -3.94 16.30 -48.45
C GLN A 268 -4.06 17.12 -49.74
N THR A 269 -4.56 18.36 -49.66
CA THR A 269 -4.19 19.51 -50.52
C THR A 269 -4.27 20.83 -49.72
N ASN A 270 -3.56 21.87 -50.18
CA ASN A 270 -3.07 23.01 -49.37
C ASN A 270 -3.71 24.40 -49.70
N SER A 271 -3.26 25.43 -48.95
CA SER A 271 -3.18 26.88 -49.30
C SER A 271 -4.42 27.77 -48.99
N SER A 272 -4.33 29.08 -48.67
CA SER A 272 -3.22 29.98 -48.22
C SER A 272 -3.71 31.41 -47.81
N SER A 273 -2.85 32.21 -47.13
CA SER A 273 -2.86 33.72 -47.02
C SER A 273 -3.91 34.39 -46.08
N LEU A 274 -3.77 35.61 -45.50
CA LEU A 274 -2.65 36.57 -45.27
C LEU A 274 -3.03 37.68 -44.21
N ARG A 275 -2.06 38.14 -43.38
CA ARG A 275 -1.88 39.48 -42.71
C ARG A 275 -2.79 40.07 -41.57
N GLN A 276 -2.11 40.46 -40.46
CA GLN A 276 -2.23 41.70 -39.61
C GLN A 276 -3.54 41.99 -38.81
N ARG A 277 -3.64 42.74 -37.68
CA ARG A 277 -2.76 43.31 -36.61
C ARG A 277 -3.67 44.23 -35.71
N SER A 278 -3.71 44.30 -34.37
CA SER A 278 -3.19 43.51 -33.22
C SER A 278 -3.82 44.03 -31.88
N THR A 279 -3.40 43.48 -30.72
CA THR A 279 -3.59 43.92 -29.29
C THR A 279 -4.78 43.42 -28.44
N ARG A 280 -4.44 43.16 -27.16
CA ARG A 280 -5.21 42.89 -25.91
C ARG A 280 -5.71 41.46 -25.58
N HIS A 281 -5.43 41.09 -24.32
CA HIS A 281 -5.58 39.79 -23.67
C HIS A 281 -6.98 39.13 -23.68
N ARG A 282 -7.05 37.84 -24.05
CA ARG A 282 -7.76 36.79 -23.27
C ARG A 282 -7.45 35.34 -23.73
N ARG A 283 -7.39 34.42 -22.75
CA ARG A 283 -7.76 32.98 -22.76
C ARG A 283 -7.14 31.96 -23.77
N ARG A 284 -6.60 30.89 -23.15
CA ARG A 284 -6.75 29.43 -23.42
C ARG A 284 -6.03 28.73 -24.60
N SER A 285 -5.74 27.45 -24.30
CA SER A 285 -5.56 26.25 -25.15
C SER A 285 -4.38 26.15 -26.14
N SER A 286 -3.34 25.46 -25.67
CA SER A 286 -2.78 24.22 -26.23
C SER A 286 -2.62 24.06 -27.76
N THR A 287 -1.39 23.78 -28.19
CA THR A 287 -1.11 23.04 -29.44
C THR A 287 0.01 22.02 -29.25
N LEU A 288 -0.37 20.73 -29.25
CA LEU A 288 0.31 19.60 -29.92
C LEU A 288 1.79 19.25 -29.59
N SER A 289 2.46 19.93 -28.65
CA SER A 289 3.80 19.50 -28.17
C SER A 289 3.77 18.72 -26.84
N ASP A 290 2.62 18.70 -26.16
CA ASP A 290 2.38 17.86 -24.95
C ASP A 290 1.85 16.45 -25.31
N MET A 291 1.84 16.09 -26.60
CA MET A 291 1.59 14.72 -27.07
C MET A 291 2.92 14.08 -27.47
N ILE A 292 3.11 12.81 -27.10
CA ILE A 292 4.36 12.04 -27.24
C ILE A 292 5.42 12.36 -26.16
N LEU A 293 4.98 12.38 -24.90
CA LEU A 293 5.74 11.81 -23.78
C LEU A 293 4.76 10.96 -22.95
N PRO A 294 5.04 9.67 -22.69
CA PRO A 294 4.39 8.97 -21.60
C PRO A 294 4.73 9.70 -20.30
N GLU A 295 3.78 9.85 -19.36
CA GLU A 295 4.12 10.33 -18.03
C GLU A 295 5.10 9.33 -17.39
N LEU A 296 6.37 9.72 -17.25
CA LEU A 296 7.33 8.91 -16.50
C LEU A 296 6.82 8.72 -15.08
N HIS A 297 6.74 7.46 -14.66
CA HIS A 297 6.52 7.10 -13.26
C HIS A 297 7.49 7.88 -12.37
N PRO A 298 7.05 8.48 -11.24
CA PRO A 298 7.86 9.46 -10.48
C PRO A 298 9.10 8.88 -9.78
N SER A 299 9.39 7.58 -9.96
CA SER A 299 10.67 6.97 -9.60
C SER A 299 11.82 7.56 -10.44
N PRO A 300 12.93 8.00 -9.83
CA PRO A 300 14.08 8.47 -10.60
C PRO A 300 14.67 7.37 -11.50
N PRO A 301 15.29 7.74 -12.64
CA PRO A 301 15.62 6.82 -13.73
C PRO A 301 16.48 5.62 -13.28
N ILE A 302 17.38 5.81 -12.31
CA ILE A 302 18.23 4.72 -11.79
C ILE A 302 17.41 3.64 -11.07
N ARG A 303 16.42 4.02 -10.25
CA ARG A 303 15.58 3.04 -9.53
C ARG A 303 14.60 2.36 -10.47
N GLN A 304 14.08 3.10 -11.46
CA GLN A 304 13.23 2.53 -12.51
C GLN A 304 13.98 1.44 -13.30
N ILE A 305 15.17 1.72 -13.83
CA ILE A 305 16.01 0.74 -14.55
C ILE A 305 16.24 -0.54 -13.72
N LEU A 306 16.42 -0.38 -12.39
CA LEU A 306 16.64 -1.52 -11.50
C LEU A 306 15.36 -2.35 -11.28
N LEU A 307 14.19 -1.72 -11.18
CA LEU A 307 12.90 -2.39 -10.97
C LEU A 307 12.38 -3.05 -12.26
N ASP A 308 12.59 -2.41 -13.41
CA ASP A 308 12.20 -2.90 -14.73
C ASP A 308 13.10 -4.05 -15.22
N HIS A 309 14.20 -4.34 -14.51
CA HIS A 309 15.10 -5.44 -14.83
C HIS A 309 14.39 -6.81 -14.71
N PRO A 310 14.52 -7.75 -15.67
CA PRO A 310 13.78 -9.02 -15.66
C PRO A 310 13.93 -9.86 -14.39
N ILE A 311 15.10 -9.80 -13.73
CA ILE A 311 15.32 -10.47 -12.44
C ILE A 311 14.47 -9.84 -11.34
N SER A 312 14.40 -8.51 -11.28
CA SER A 312 13.59 -7.78 -10.29
C SER A 312 12.10 -8.09 -10.45
N ILE A 313 11.62 -8.15 -11.69
CA ILE A 313 10.24 -8.56 -12.01
C ILE A 313 10.00 -10.02 -11.60
N ALA A 314 10.89 -10.95 -11.97
CA ALA A 314 10.76 -12.38 -11.65
C ALA A 314 10.72 -12.65 -10.13
N PHE A 315 11.57 -11.96 -9.36
CA PHE A 315 11.56 -12.04 -7.90
C PHE A 315 10.46 -11.19 -7.24
N ARG A 316 9.73 -10.37 -8.00
CA ARG A 316 8.73 -9.41 -7.51
C ARG A 316 9.33 -8.43 -6.49
N ILE A 317 10.51 -7.90 -6.80
CA ILE A 317 11.16 -6.85 -6.03
C ILE A 317 10.36 -5.55 -6.19
N ARG A 318 10.12 -4.86 -5.09
CA ARG A 318 9.36 -3.60 -5.04
C ARG A 318 10.13 -2.53 -4.28
N ASP A 319 9.75 -1.28 -4.50
CA ASP A 319 10.31 -0.10 -3.81
C ASP A 319 9.17 0.72 -3.20
N SER A 320 8.52 0.16 -2.18
CA SER A 320 7.29 0.75 -1.62
C SER A 320 7.55 2.13 -1.03
N TRP A 321 8.78 2.41 -0.61
CA TRP A 321 9.20 3.69 -0.04
C TRP A 321 9.46 4.80 -1.07
N ALA A 322 9.45 4.51 -2.38
CA ALA A 322 9.40 5.54 -3.43
C ALA A 322 7.96 5.99 -3.72
N VAL A 323 6.96 5.13 -3.45
CA VAL A 323 5.54 5.41 -3.69
C VAL A 323 4.84 5.93 -2.43
N TRP A 324 5.05 5.27 -1.29
CA TRP A 324 4.39 5.56 -0.02
C TRP A 324 5.40 5.88 1.09
N ARG A 325 5.18 6.98 1.82
CA ARG A 325 6.09 7.43 2.90
C ARG A 325 6.13 6.53 4.13
N ASP A 326 5.23 5.58 4.24
CA ASP A 326 5.14 4.58 5.30
C ASP A 326 5.60 3.18 4.84
N GLY A 327 6.04 3.02 3.60
CA GLY A 327 6.33 1.72 3.00
C GLY A 327 5.09 0.92 2.57
N GLY A 328 3.92 1.56 2.48
CA GLY A 328 2.69 0.97 1.94
C GLY A 328 1.83 0.19 2.94
N ILE A 329 2.13 0.24 4.23
CA ILE A 329 1.45 -0.55 5.28
C ILE A 329 -0.01 -0.12 5.44
N GLU A 330 -0.28 1.19 5.49
CA GLU A 330 -1.66 1.70 5.58
C GLU A 330 -2.46 1.43 4.29
N GLY A 331 -1.78 1.42 3.14
CA GLY A 331 -2.37 1.05 1.85
C GLY A 331 -2.78 -0.43 1.79
N GLU A 332 -1.87 -1.32 2.20
CA GLU A 332 -2.10 -2.77 2.32
C GLU A 332 -3.23 -3.06 3.33
N TYR A 333 -3.16 -2.47 4.53
CA TYR A 333 -4.19 -2.64 5.56
C TYR A 333 -5.55 -2.12 5.10
N GLY A 334 -5.60 -0.92 4.52
CA GLY A 334 -6.84 -0.33 4.00
C GLY A 334 -7.46 -1.16 2.87
N ALA A 335 -6.66 -1.75 1.99
CA ALA A 335 -7.13 -2.66 0.95
C ALA A 335 -7.70 -3.95 1.54
N TRP A 336 -6.98 -4.59 2.46
CA TRP A 336 -7.47 -5.76 3.19
C TRP A 336 -8.74 -5.45 4.00
N ARG A 337 -8.82 -4.27 4.63
CA ARG A 337 -9.94 -3.84 5.47
C ARG A 337 -11.22 -3.68 4.65
N ARG A 338 -11.13 -3.04 3.47
CA ARG A 338 -12.24 -2.93 2.52
C ARG A 338 -12.70 -4.31 2.03
N GLU A 339 -11.78 -5.19 1.67
CA GLU A 339 -12.09 -6.57 1.25
C GLU A 339 -12.77 -7.37 2.37
N TRP A 340 -12.28 -7.23 3.61
CA TRP A 340 -12.87 -7.83 4.80
C TRP A 340 -14.29 -7.31 5.05
N GLU A 341 -14.51 -6.01 4.93
CA GLU A 341 -15.83 -5.39 5.14
C GLU A 341 -16.81 -5.72 4.01
N ALA A 342 -16.37 -5.75 2.76
CA ALA A 342 -17.17 -6.24 1.63
C ALA A 342 -17.59 -7.70 1.83
N ARG A 343 -16.66 -8.58 2.22
CA ARG A 343 -16.96 -9.98 2.55
C ARG A 343 -17.90 -10.11 3.75
N ARG A 344 -17.71 -9.32 4.81
CA ARG A 344 -18.63 -9.32 5.97
C ARG A 344 -20.01 -8.80 5.61
N ALA A 345 -20.12 -7.79 4.75
CA ALA A 345 -21.41 -7.29 4.27
C ALA A 345 -22.13 -8.35 3.43
N ALA A 346 -21.40 -9.10 2.60
CA ALA A 346 -21.93 -10.25 1.86
C ALA A 346 -22.25 -11.46 2.75
N SER A 347 -21.56 -11.64 3.89
CA SER A 347 -21.69 -12.81 4.77
C SER A 347 -22.50 -12.57 6.05
N THR A 348 -22.95 -11.34 6.31
CA THR A 348 -23.85 -11.03 7.42
C THR A 348 -25.25 -11.37 6.94
N PRO A 349 -25.93 -12.39 7.49
CA PRO A 349 -27.35 -12.59 7.23
C PRO A 349 -28.05 -11.31 7.68
N LEU A 350 -28.89 -10.73 6.81
CA LEU A 350 -29.67 -9.53 7.12
C LEU A 350 -30.32 -9.72 8.49
N GLY A 351 -29.88 -8.92 9.47
CA GLY A 351 -30.40 -8.98 10.82
C GLY A 351 -31.87 -8.59 10.79
N PHE A 352 -32.75 -9.58 10.94
CA PHE A 352 -34.20 -9.44 10.84
C PHE A 352 -34.75 -8.45 11.88
N ALA A 353 -34.77 -7.17 11.52
CA ALA A 353 -35.78 -6.24 11.99
C ALA A 353 -36.96 -6.33 11.01
N ASP A 354 -37.89 -7.23 11.32
CA ASP A 354 -39.20 -7.40 10.67
C ASP A 354 -39.21 -7.84 9.18
N GLY A 355 -38.77 -9.08 8.95
CA GLY A 355 -39.38 -10.00 7.97
C GLY A 355 -39.33 -9.71 6.47
N THR A 356 -38.90 -8.52 6.03
CA THR A 356 -38.99 -8.09 4.62
C THR A 356 -37.69 -7.44 4.12
N ASP A 357 -37.15 -7.97 3.02
CA ASP A 357 -36.10 -7.30 2.25
C ASP A 357 -36.73 -6.07 1.58
N VAL A 358 -36.52 -4.89 2.19
CA VAL A 358 -37.09 -3.62 1.71
C VAL A 358 -36.69 -3.37 0.26
N GLY A 359 -35.48 -3.77 -0.18
CA GLY A 359 -35.03 -3.66 -1.56
C GLY A 359 -35.88 -4.45 -2.58
N ARG A 360 -36.63 -5.46 -2.14
CA ARG A 360 -37.53 -6.28 -2.98
C ARG A 360 -38.97 -5.79 -3.04
N LEU A 361 -39.39 -4.81 -2.23
CA LEU A 361 -40.80 -4.39 -2.24
C LEU A 361 -41.16 -3.79 -3.61
N PRO A 362 -42.31 -4.18 -4.22
CA PRO A 362 -42.69 -3.74 -5.56
C PRO A 362 -42.70 -2.21 -5.78
N ARG A 363 -42.90 -1.42 -4.72
CA ARG A 363 -42.81 0.06 -4.77
C ARG A 363 -41.43 0.51 -5.23
N HIS A 364 -40.36 0.07 -4.58
CA HIS A 364 -39.00 0.50 -4.90
C HIS A 364 -38.55 0.04 -6.29
N TYR A 365 -38.97 -1.16 -6.71
CA TYR A 365 -38.78 -1.63 -8.09
C TYR A 365 -39.44 -0.69 -9.12
N SER A 366 -40.70 -0.29 -8.90
CA SER A 366 -41.41 0.63 -9.81
C SER A 366 -40.80 2.04 -9.87
N ILE A 367 -40.28 2.55 -8.75
CA ILE A 367 -39.57 3.84 -8.71
C ILE A 367 -38.19 3.71 -9.37
N MET A 368 -37.48 2.59 -9.20
CA MET A 368 -36.21 2.35 -9.87
C MET A 368 -36.37 2.24 -11.40
N LEU A 369 -37.44 1.64 -11.91
CA LEU A 369 -37.77 1.70 -13.34
C LEU A 369 -38.04 3.13 -13.84
N THR A 370 -38.60 3.99 -12.98
CA THR A 370 -38.75 5.43 -13.28
C THR A 370 -37.37 6.10 -13.33
N ALA A 371 -36.48 5.84 -12.38
CA ALA A 371 -35.09 6.33 -12.41
C ALA A 371 -34.32 5.83 -13.64
N LEU A 372 -34.57 4.59 -14.09
CA LEU A 372 -34.01 4.03 -15.31
C LEU A 372 -34.53 4.73 -16.58
N THR A 373 -35.80 5.14 -16.57
CA THR A 373 -36.41 5.93 -17.64
C THR A 373 -35.84 7.35 -17.68
N GLU A 374 -35.51 7.95 -16.52
CA GLU A 374 -34.75 9.21 -16.46
C GLU A 374 -33.31 9.03 -16.97
N ALA A 375 -32.64 7.94 -16.60
CA ALA A 375 -31.28 7.65 -17.05
C ALA A 375 -31.17 7.55 -18.58
N ASP A 376 -32.18 6.97 -19.25
CA ASP A 376 -32.18 6.79 -20.71
C ASP A 376 -32.27 8.12 -21.50
N LYS A 377 -32.78 9.19 -20.87
CA LYS A 377 -32.80 10.57 -21.40
C LYS A 377 -31.42 11.22 -21.41
N SER A 378 -30.46 10.69 -20.64
CA SER A 378 -29.12 11.25 -20.56
C SER A 378 -28.40 11.14 -21.91
N PRO A 379 -27.82 12.23 -22.45
CA PRO A 379 -27.06 12.17 -23.68
C PRO A 379 -25.86 11.21 -23.49
N PRO A 380 -25.70 10.18 -24.33
CA PRO A 380 -24.63 9.19 -24.17
C PRO A 380 -23.26 9.79 -24.47
N THR A 381 -22.25 9.35 -23.70
CA THR A 381 -20.85 9.73 -23.85
C THR A 381 -19.95 8.52 -23.60
N ASP A 382 -18.77 8.51 -24.21
CA ASP A 382 -17.71 7.50 -24.02
C ASP A 382 -16.94 7.65 -22.70
N ALA A 383 -16.97 8.84 -22.10
CA ALA A 383 -16.21 9.20 -20.91
C ALA A 383 -17.02 9.21 -19.59
N ALA A 384 -18.34 8.95 -19.62
CA ALA A 384 -19.20 9.00 -18.43
C ALA A 384 -20.52 8.25 -18.60
N PHE A 385 -20.93 7.53 -17.55
CA PHE A 385 -22.18 6.77 -17.52
C PHE A 385 -23.45 7.64 -17.61
N CYS A 386 -24.53 7.04 -18.12
CA CYS A 386 -25.89 7.57 -18.08
C CYS A 386 -26.59 7.12 -16.79
N VAL A 387 -26.63 7.98 -15.78
CA VAL A 387 -27.31 7.69 -14.49
C VAL A 387 -28.60 8.49 -14.41
N GLY A 388 -29.61 7.93 -13.74
CA GLY A 388 -30.87 8.59 -13.42
C GLY A 388 -31.16 8.50 -11.94
N CYS A 389 -31.86 9.50 -11.41
CA CYS A 389 -32.16 9.66 -9.99
C CYS A 389 -33.58 10.16 -9.78
N VAL A 390 -34.24 9.66 -8.72
CA VAL A 390 -35.58 10.04 -8.29
C VAL A 390 -35.57 10.24 -6.78
N VAL A 391 -36.26 11.28 -6.29
CA VAL A 391 -36.43 11.55 -4.86
C VAL A 391 -37.93 11.51 -4.55
N SER A 392 -38.32 10.75 -3.53
CA SER A 392 -39.71 10.65 -3.04
C SER A 392 -39.74 10.61 -1.51
N PHE A 393 -40.93 10.71 -0.91
CA PHE A 393 -41.06 10.42 0.53
C PHE A 393 -40.81 8.95 0.87
N THR A 394 -40.26 8.74 2.07
CA THR A 394 -40.07 7.43 2.70
C THR A 394 -41.40 6.76 2.97
N LYS A 395 -41.64 5.60 2.33
CA LYS A 395 -42.88 4.81 2.43
C LYS A 395 -42.64 3.41 1.87
N ASP A 396 -43.18 2.40 2.56
CA ASP A 396 -42.90 0.99 2.22
C ASP A 396 -44.11 0.27 1.60
N SER A 397 -45.33 0.79 1.81
CA SER A 397 -46.58 0.18 1.38
C SER A 397 -47.31 1.01 0.30
N GLY A 398 -48.05 0.31 -0.57
CA GLY A 398 -48.80 0.90 -1.69
C GLY A 398 -48.02 0.90 -3.02
N LYS A 399 -48.74 1.04 -4.15
CA LYS A 399 -48.12 1.28 -5.46
C LYS A 399 -47.56 2.70 -5.50
N ALA A 400 -46.37 2.88 -6.08
CA ALA A 400 -45.84 4.21 -6.33
C ALA A 400 -46.77 4.97 -7.29
N THR A 401 -47.25 6.14 -6.88
CA THR A 401 -47.99 7.06 -7.74
C THR A 401 -47.06 8.20 -8.17
N PRO A 402 -47.17 8.73 -9.40
CA PRO A 402 -46.31 9.82 -9.87
C PRO A 402 -46.35 11.07 -8.96
N SER A 403 -47.45 11.28 -8.24
CA SER A 403 -47.63 12.37 -7.26
C SER A 403 -46.74 12.27 -6.02
N GLU A 404 -46.16 11.11 -5.72
CA GLU A 404 -45.22 10.94 -4.58
C GLU A 404 -43.76 11.32 -4.94
N ILE A 405 -43.46 11.56 -6.22
CA ILE A 405 -42.13 11.95 -6.70
C ILE A 405 -41.95 13.46 -6.54
N LEU A 406 -40.93 13.86 -5.79
CA LEU A 406 -40.62 15.25 -5.45
C LEU A 406 -39.71 15.91 -6.48
N ALA A 407 -38.74 15.14 -6.97
CA ALA A 407 -37.83 15.54 -8.01
C ALA A 407 -37.28 14.31 -8.74
N THR A 408 -36.99 14.50 -10.02
CA THR A 408 -36.18 13.58 -10.83
C THR A 408 -34.92 14.31 -11.28
N GLY A 409 -33.91 13.55 -11.70
CA GLY A 409 -32.74 14.12 -12.37
C GLY A 409 -32.00 13.06 -13.17
N PHE A 410 -31.32 13.47 -14.23
CA PHE A 410 -30.43 12.57 -14.99
C PHE A 410 -29.07 13.21 -15.25
N SER A 411 -28.05 12.37 -15.49
CA SER A 411 -26.70 12.85 -15.74
C SER A 411 -26.67 13.77 -16.96
N ARG A 412 -25.93 14.89 -16.87
CA ARG A 412 -25.80 15.90 -17.94
C ARG A 412 -27.12 16.62 -18.33
N GLU A 413 -28.14 16.58 -17.47
CA GLU A 413 -29.39 17.33 -17.66
C GLU A 413 -29.21 18.86 -17.54
N LEU A 414 -28.37 19.29 -16.59
CA LEU A 414 -28.03 20.69 -16.37
C LEU A 414 -26.68 21.04 -17.02
N PRO A 415 -26.43 22.32 -17.39
CA PRO A 415 -25.19 22.71 -18.06
C PRO A 415 -23.92 22.34 -17.27
N GLY A 416 -23.05 21.53 -17.89
CA GLY A 416 -21.76 21.10 -17.33
C GLY A 416 -21.71 19.59 -17.06
N ASN A 417 -20.71 19.15 -16.31
CA ASN A 417 -20.61 17.77 -15.87
C ASN A 417 -21.42 17.60 -14.57
N THR A 418 -22.74 17.46 -14.69
CA THR A 418 -23.64 17.17 -13.56
C THR A 418 -23.99 15.68 -13.53
N HIS A 419 -24.08 15.13 -12.32
CA HIS A 419 -24.58 13.77 -12.10
C HIS A 419 -26.09 13.81 -11.79
N ALA A 420 -26.77 12.66 -11.88
CA ALA A 420 -28.21 12.55 -11.72
C ALA A 420 -28.69 13.01 -10.33
N GLU A 421 -27.99 12.61 -9.28
CA GLU A 421 -28.30 12.93 -7.88
C GLU A 421 -28.12 14.42 -7.61
N GLN A 422 -27.14 15.05 -8.27
CA GLN A 422 -27.02 16.52 -8.25
C GLN A 422 -28.26 17.16 -8.89
N CYS A 423 -28.64 16.73 -10.11
CA CYS A 423 -29.77 17.34 -10.83
C CYS A 423 -31.09 17.16 -10.06
N ALA A 424 -31.31 16.00 -9.44
CA ALA A 424 -32.49 15.73 -8.62
C ALA A 424 -32.55 16.61 -7.37
N LEU A 425 -31.44 16.81 -6.64
CA LEU A 425 -31.40 17.66 -5.45
C LEU A 425 -31.48 19.16 -5.78
N ASP A 426 -30.82 19.60 -6.85
CA ASP A 426 -30.89 20.98 -7.34
C ASP A 426 -32.33 21.30 -7.84
N ARG A 427 -33.02 20.33 -8.47
CA ARG A 427 -34.46 20.43 -8.83
C ARG A 427 -35.37 20.41 -7.61
N LEU A 428 -35.13 19.56 -6.62
CA LEU A 428 -35.91 19.52 -5.37
C LEU A 428 -35.93 20.90 -4.70
N ALA A 429 -34.77 21.56 -4.58
CA ALA A 429 -34.67 22.90 -4.02
C ALA A 429 -35.35 23.97 -4.90
N SER A 430 -35.37 23.77 -6.22
CA SER A 430 -36.04 24.68 -7.16
C SER A 430 -37.57 24.54 -7.12
N ASN A 431 -38.09 23.32 -6.94
CA ASN A 431 -39.53 23.02 -6.92
C ASN A 431 -40.24 23.56 -5.67
N PHE A 432 -39.61 23.45 -4.50
CA PHE A 432 -40.22 23.75 -3.20
C PHE A 432 -39.70 25.04 -2.54
N GLY A 433 -38.64 25.64 -3.08
CA GLY A 433 -38.03 26.86 -2.55
C GLY A 433 -37.40 26.70 -1.16
N LEU A 434 -36.56 27.67 -0.79
CA LEU A 434 -36.05 27.78 0.58
C LEU A 434 -36.86 28.84 1.32
N ALA A 435 -37.44 28.46 2.47
CA ALA A 435 -38.21 29.37 3.31
C ALA A 435 -37.31 30.53 3.79
N LYS A 436 -37.66 31.77 3.43
CA LYS A 436 -36.79 32.95 3.67
C LYS A 436 -36.70 33.35 5.14
N GLN A 437 -37.72 33.03 5.93
CA GLN A 437 -37.70 33.04 7.40
C GLN A 437 -38.58 31.88 7.89
N PRO A 438 -38.06 30.93 8.70
CA PRO A 438 -38.90 29.93 9.33
C PRO A 438 -39.76 30.58 10.42
N THR A 439 -41.08 30.41 10.37
CA THR A 439 -42.00 31.11 11.29
C THR A 439 -41.88 30.64 12.74
N ASP A 440 -41.38 29.42 12.96
CA ASP A 440 -40.97 28.90 14.28
C ASP A 440 -39.83 27.89 14.12
N ALA A 441 -38.57 28.36 14.21
CA ALA A 441 -37.38 27.53 13.91
C ALA A 441 -37.23 26.25 14.78
N HIS A 442 -37.88 26.20 15.94
CA HIS A 442 -37.83 25.08 16.88
C HIS A 442 -38.88 23.97 16.64
N ASN A 443 -39.94 24.21 15.86
CA ASN A 443 -41.07 23.27 15.75
C ASN A 443 -41.39 22.84 14.30
N VAL A 444 -40.44 23.01 13.37
CA VAL A 444 -40.57 22.56 11.98
C VAL A 444 -40.43 21.03 11.89
N PRO A 445 -41.43 20.28 11.37
CA PRO A 445 -41.33 18.84 11.21
C PRO A 445 -40.22 18.44 10.24
N THR A 446 -39.59 17.29 10.48
CA THR A 446 -38.62 16.69 9.55
C THR A 446 -39.28 15.52 8.83
N LEU A 447 -39.26 15.56 7.51
CA LEU A 447 -39.81 14.52 6.64
C LEU A 447 -38.67 13.69 6.04
N ASP A 448 -38.77 12.38 6.19
CA ASP A 448 -37.81 11.43 5.65
C ASP A 448 -38.08 11.18 4.15
N LEU A 449 -36.99 11.18 3.39
CA LEU A 449 -36.94 10.97 1.95
C LEU A 449 -36.16 9.71 1.60
N ASP A 450 -36.62 9.05 0.54
CA ASP A 450 -35.93 7.99 -0.17
C ASP A 450 -35.32 8.57 -1.46
N LEU A 451 -34.02 8.35 -1.68
CA LEU A 451 -33.33 8.68 -2.93
C LEU A 451 -33.06 7.40 -3.72
N TYR A 452 -33.54 7.34 -4.95
CA TYR A 452 -33.34 6.22 -5.88
C TYR A 452 -32.33 6.65 -6.93
N THR A 453 -31.34 5.81 -7.20
CA THR A 453 -30.32 6.06 -8.24
C THR A 453 -30.04 4.78 -9.02
N THR A 454 -29.90 4.86 -10.34
CA THR A 454 -29.64 3.67 -11.16
C THR A 454 -28.24 3.10 -10.98
N MET A 455 -27.32 3.87 -10.39
CA MET A 455 -25.92 3.52 -10.13
C MET A 455 -25.55 3.96 -8.70
N GLU A 456 -24.63 3.27 -8.04
CA GLU A 456 -24.08 3.69 -6.74
C GLU A 456 -23.63 5.17 -6.76
N PRO A 457 -23.98 5.98 -5.75
CA PRO A 457 -23.53 7.37 -5.67
C PRO A 457 -22.01 7.48 -5.56
N CYS A 458 -21.37 8.17 -6.49
CA CYS A 458 -19.91 8.28 -6.52
C CYS A 458 -19.32 8.90 -5.23
N SER A 459 -18.29 8.25 -4.68
CA SER A 459 -17.49 8.76 -3.54
C SER A 459 -16.40 9.74 -3.96
N GLU A 460 -15.94 9.67 -5.21
CA GLU A 460 -14.93 10.54 -5.82
C GLU A 460 -15.35 10.89 -7.26
N ARG A 461 -14.84 12.00 -7.81
CA ARG A 461 -15.12 12.40 -9.20
C ARG A 461 -13.83 12.83 -9.89
N LEU A 462 -13.52 12.19 -11.02
CA LEU A 462 -12.37 12.52 -11.88
C LEU A 462 -12.36 13.99 -12.37
N SER A 463 -13.54 14.64 -12.39
CA SER A 463 -13.68 16.06 -12.73
C SER A 463 -13.30 17.03 -11.59
N GLY A 464 -12.97 16.54 -10.39
CA GLY A 464 -12.71 17.35 -9.20
C GLY A 464 -13.96 18.02 -8.58
N ASN A 465 -15.13 17.82 -9.17
CA ASN A 465 -16.40 18.33 -8.64
C ASN A 465 -16.83 17.58 -7.37
N LEU A 466 -17.66 18.22 -6.53
CA LEU A 466 -18.21 17.60 -5.32
C LEU A 466 -18.90 16.24 -5.63
N PRO A 467 -18.48 15.13 -5.01
CA PRO A 467 -19.05 13.79 -5.19
C PRO A 467 -20.51 13.68 -4.74
N CYS A 468 -21.23 12.71 -5.28
CA CYS A 468 -22.67 12.55 -5.02
C CYS A 468 -22.96 12.20 -3.56
N VAL A 469 -22.15 11.32 -2.97
CA VAL A 469 -22.20 11.00 -1.53
C VAL A 469 -22.11 12.26 -0.68
N GLN A 470 -21.13 13.12 -0.96
CA GLN A 470 -20.91 14.36 -0.21
C GLN A 470 -22.03 15.38 -0.43
N ARG A 471 -22.77 15.31 -1.55
CA ARG A 471 -23.98 16.12 -1.77
C ARG A 471 -25.15 15.62 -0.93
N ILE A 472 -25.35 14.31 -0.84
CA ILE A 472 -26.38 13.67 0.00
C ILE A 472 -26.15 13.99 1.48
N LEU A 473 -24.91 13.86 1.96
CA LEU A 473 -24.55 14.23 3.34
C LEU A 473 -24.77 15.72 3.60
N LYS A 474 -24.26 16.59 2.73
CA LYS A 474 -24.43 18.04 2.86
C LYS A 474 -25.90 18.48 2.84
N PHE A 475 -26.76 17.82 2.05
CA PHE A 475 -28.20 18.08 2.03
C PHE A 475 -28.82 17.82 3.41
N ASN A 476 -28.48 16.69 4.05
CA ASN A 476 -28.93 16.36 5.40
C ASN A 476 -28.36 17.32 6.46
N GLU A 477 -27.06 17.63 6.40
CA GLU A 477 -26.40 18.54 7.34
C GLU A 477 -27.01 19.95 7.32
N GLN A 478 -27.31 20.48 6.13
CA GLN A 478 -27.85 21.84 5.98
C GLN A 478 -29.22 22.03 6.63
N SER A 479 -29.99 20.96 6.88
CA SER A 479 -31.30 21.01 7.56
C SER A 479 -32.24 22.08 6.97
N ASN A 480 -32.17 22.27 5.65
CA ASN A 480 -32.90 23.29 4.91
C ASN A 480 -34.42 23.15 5.12
N VAL A 481 -35.11 24.29 5.29
CA VAL A 481 -36.57 24.35 5.41
C VAL A 481 -37.16 24.70 4.05
N PHE A 482 -38.06 23.85 3.56
CA PHE A 482 -38.72 23.95 2.26
C PHE A 482 -40.23 24.25 2.44
N GLU A 483 -40.84 24.91 1.46
CA GLU A 483 -42.27 25.24 1.46
C GLU A 483 -43.02 24.24 0.56
N LEU A 484 -43.74 23.31 1.19
CA LEU A 484 -44.45 22.22 0.51
C LEU A 484 -45.90 22.63 0.15
N PRO A 485 -46.38 22.36 -1.08
CA PRO A 485 -47.78 22.50 -1.47
C PRO A 485 -48.74 21.73 -0.56
N ARG A 486 -49.93 22.29 -0.34
CA ARG A 486 -50.94 21.71 0.57
C ARG A 486 -51.38 20.30 0.19
N GLU A 487 -51.49 20.02 -1.11
CA GLU A 487 -51.88 18.71 -1.65
C GLU A 487 -50.92 17.61 -1.17
N LEU A 488 -49.63 17.92 -1.15
CA LEU A 488 -48.55 17.06 -0.70
C LEU A 488 -48.57 16.87 0.83
N ALA A 489 -48.86 17.95 1.58
CA ALA A 489 -49.01 17.91 3.03
C ALA A 489 -50.20 17.05 3.49
N GLN A 490 -51.31 17.07 2.74
CA GLN A 490 -52.50 16.25 3.01
C GLN A 490 -52.21 14.75 2.82
N GLN A 491 -51.40 14.38 1.82
CA GLN A 491 -51.02 12.98 1.57
C GLN A 491 -50.13 12.37 2.67
N LEU A 492 -49.43 13.21 3.44
CA LEU A 492 -48.54 12.78 4.54
C LEU A 492 -49.26 12.58 5.88
N GLY A 493 -50.58 12.78 5.95
CA GLY A 493 -51.38 12.54 7.16
C GLY A 493 -51.16 13.57 8.29
N HIS A 494 -50.42 14.66 8.05
CA HIS A 494 -50.22 15.74 9.02
C HIS A 494 -51.47 16.62 9.14
N LEU A 495 -52.44 16.14 9.93
CA LEU A 495 -53.63 16.88 10.33
C LEU A 495 -53.29 18.04 11.27
N GLY A 496 -53.22 19.24 10.71
CA GLY A 496 -53.18 20.51 11.44
C GLY A 496 -53.81 21.61 10.59
N SER A 497 -55.06 21.96 10.87
CA SER A 497 -55.84 22.94 10.11
C SER A 497 -55.20 24.32 10.15
N THR A 498 -54.37 24.62 9.15
CA THR A 498 -53.73 25.94 8.96
C THR A 498 -53.79 26.33 7.49
N THR A 499 -54.14 27.58 7.23
CA THR A 499 -54.41 28.15 5.90
C THR A 499 -53.13 28.56 5.17
N GLY A 500 -52.03 27.80 5.30
CA GLY A 500 -50.70 28.09 4.76
C GLY A 500 -50.12 27.00 3.85
N ALA A 501 -48.89 27.20 3.37
CA ALA A 501 -48.04 26.12 2.84
C ALA A 501 -47.30 25.44 4.00
N LEU A 502 -46.98 24.15 3.88
CA LEU A 502 -46.31 23.41 4.97
C LEU A 502 -44.80 23.68 4.92
N GLN A 503 -44.25 24.35 5.92
CA GLN A 503 -42.80 24.40 6.12
C GLN A 503 -42.32 23.09 6.74
N ALA A 504 -41.35 22.42 6.09
CA ALA A 504 -40.76 21.18 6.57
C ALA A 504 -39.25 21.11 6.29
N LYS A 505 -38.51 20.44 7.17
CA LYS A 505 -37.13 20.03 6.90
C LYS A 505 -37.16 18.72 6.12
N LEU A 506 -36.35 18.61 5.07
CA LEU A 506 -36.25 17.39 4.26
C LEU A 506 -34.93 16.67 4.58
N ARG A 507 -34.99 15.35 4.80
CA ARG A 507 -33.82 14.52 5.12
C ARG A 507 -33.82 13.24 4.29
N ILE A 508 -32.74 12.96 3.56
CA ILE A 508 -32.53 11.67 2.90
C ILE A 508 -32.19 10.64 3.98
N ARG A 509 -33.13 9.74 4.26
CA ARG A 509 -32.93 8.66 5.24
C ARG A 509 -32.42 7.38 4.58
N ARG A 510 -32.87 7.10 3.36
CA ARG A 510 -32.58 5.86 2.65
C ARG A 510 -32.13 6.14 1.22
N VAL A 511 -31.16 5.37 0.75
CA VAL A 511 -30.69 5.36 -0.64
C VAL A 511 -30.94 3.98 -1.22
N PHE A 512 -31.65 3.94 -2.34
CA PHE A 512 -31.94 2.76 -3.12
C PHE A 512 -31.11 2.81 -4.41
N GLN A 513 -30.24 1.82 -4.63
CA GLN A 513 -29.40 1.75 -5.83
C GLN A 513 -29.83 0.61 -6.77
N GLY A 514 -29.72 0.83 -8.08
CA GLY A 514 -29.98 -0.18 -9.12
C GLY A 514 -28.85 -1.18 -9.29
N VAL A 515 -27.62 -0.68 -9.44
CA VAL A 515 -26.38 -1.48 -9.48
C VAL A 515 -25.24 -0.79 -8.74
N SER A 516 -24.29 -1.55 -8.19
CA SER A 516 -23.04 -1.02 -7.63
C SER A 516 -22.14 -0.47 -8.74
N GLU A 517 -21.27 0.50 -8.45
CA GLU A 517 -20.37 1.02 -9.49
C GLU A 517 -19.35 -0.06 -9.90
N PRO A 518 -19.22 -0.38 -11.20
CA PRO A 518 -18.36 -1.47 -11.65
C PRO A 518 -16.87 -1.09 -11.55
N ASP A 519 -16.04 -2.06 -11.19
CA ASP A 519 -14.60 -1.90 -10.92
C ASP A 519 -13.75 -1.36 -12.10
N ASP A 520 -14.31 -1.27 -13.31
CA ASP A 520 -13.66 -0.77 -14.51
C ASP A 520 -13.73 0.76 -14.70
N PHE A 521 -14.41 1.49 -13.79
CA PHE A 521 -14.51 2.96 -13.85
C PHE A 521 -13.76 3.67 -12.70
N VAL A 522 -14.39 3.80 -11.53
CA VAL A 522 -13.78 4.37 -10.32
C VAL A 522 -14.08 3.43 -9.14
N LYS A 523 -13.10 3.20 -8.27
CA LYS A 523 -13.28 2.38 -7.05
C LYS A 523 -14.12 3.11 -6.01
N CYS A 524 -15.44 3.03 -6.18
CA CYS A 524 -16.41 3.69 -5.35
C CYS A 524 -16.43 3.13 -3.92
N GLN A 525 -16.74 4.00 -2.97
CA GLN A 525 -16.95 3.67 -1.55
C GLN A 525 -18.25 4.31 -1.04
N GLY A 526 -19.19 4.63 -1.95
CA GLY A 526 -20.32 5.47 -1.66
C GLY A 526 -21.30 4.82 -0.68
N GLN A 527 -21.57 3.53 -0.87
CA GLN A 527 -22.39 2.76 0.05
C GLN A 527 -21.89 2.81 1.50
N ASN A 528 -20.56 2.70 1.71
CA ASN A 528 -19.98 2.66 3.05
C ASN A 528 -20.07 4.01 3.74
N ILE A 529 -19.68 5.09 3.05
CA ILE A 529 -19.70 6.46 3.60
C ILE A 529 -21.13 6.87 3.98
N LEU A 530 -22.14 6.48 3.20
CA LEU A 530 -23.55 6.73 3.50
C LEU A 530 -24.01 5.94 4.75
N ARG A 531 -23.70 4.63 4.84
CA ARG A 531 -24.03 3.78 5.99
C ARG A 531 -23.36 4.28 7.28
N ASP A 532 -22.08 4.65 7.23
CA ASP A 532 -21.34 5.21 8.37
C ASP A 532 -21.93 6.55 8.85
N SER A 533 -22.62 7.27 7.97
CA SER A 533 -23.33 8.52 8.28
C SER A 533 -24.78 8.31 8.73
N GLY A 534 -25.21 7.07 8.97
CA GLY A 534 -26.55 6.73 9.44
C GLY A 534 -27.64 6.75 8.37
N ILE A 535 -27.27 6.71 7.08
CA ILE A 535 -28.21 6.58 5.94
C ILE A 535 -28.31 5.10 5.56
N GLU A 536 -29.52 4.57 5.49
CA GLU A 536 -29.75 3.18 5.06
C GLU A 536 -29.46 3.05 3.55
N VAL A 537 -28.74 2.02 3.12
CA VAL A 537 -28.43 1.82 1.68
C VAL A 537 -28.80 0.41 1.23
N HIS A 538 -29.81 0.36 0.36
CA HIS A 538 -30.47 -0.85 -0.14
C HIS A 538 -30.24 -1.01 -1.66
N THR A 539 -30.09 -2.24 -2.15
CA THR A 539 -30.05 -2.54 -3.59
C THR A 539 -31.42 -3.03 -4.03
N VAL A 540 -32.00 -2.41 -5.07
CA VAL A 540 -33.34 -2.75 -5.56
C VAL A 540 -33.30 -4.05 -6.36
N ARG A 541 -34.26 -4.94 -6.11
CA ARG A 541 -34.41 -6.24 -6.79
C ARG A 541 -35.89 -6.49 -7.09
N ALA A 542 -36.19 -7.37 -8.04
CA ALA A 542 -37.58 -7.79 -8.23
C ALA A 542 -38.10 -8.59 -7.03
N SER A 543 -39.41 -8.57 -6.82
CA SER A 543 -40.09 -9.25 -5.72
C SER A 543 -40.13 -10.78 -5.86
N LYS A 544 -39.69 -11.35 -6.98
CA LYS A 544 -39.68 -12.80 -7.23
C LYS A 544 -38.24 -13.32 -7.26
N ASP A 545 -38.02 -14.51 -6.72
CA ASP A 545 -36.70 -15.17 -6.67
C ASP A 545 -36.17 -15.64 -8.04
N ASP A 546 -36.96 -15.55 -9.11
CA ASP A 546 -36.58 -15.89 -10.50
C ASP A 546 -35.93 -14.74 -11.30
N ASP A 547 -35.77 -13.53 -10.71
CA ASP A 547 -35.14 -12.41 -11.43
C ASP A 547 -33.61 -12.53 -11.38
N ASP A 548 -33.02 -13.09 -12.45
CA ASP A 548 -31.58 -13.32 -12.66
C ASP A 548 -30.80 -12.00 -12.84
N GLY A 549 -30.91 -11.08 -11.88
CA GLY A 549 -30.31 -9.76 -11.91
C GLY A 549 -30.74 -8.89 -13.10
N GLN A 550 -31.95 -9.08 -13.65
CA GLN A 550 -32.36 -8.38 -14.88
C GLN A 550 -32.35 -6.85 -14.70
N LEU A 551 -32.84 -6.34 -13.57
CA LEU A 551 -32.77 -4.91 -13.26
C LEU A 551 -31.33 -4.39 -13.18
N GLU A 552 -30.41 -5.19 -12.64
CA GLU A 552 -28.98 -4.85 -12.52
C GLU A 552 -28.32 -4.78 -13.92
N LYS A 553 -28.59 -5.80 -14.76
CA LYS A 553 -28.19 -5.86 -16.18
C LYS A 553 -28.74 -4.66 -16.96
N ASP A 554 -30.00 -4.28 -16.73
CA ASP A 554 -30.62 -3.13 -17.39
C ASP A 554 -30.07 -1.78 -16.92
N CYS A 555 -29.78 -1.63 -15.61
CA CYS A 555 -29.08 -0.46 -15.09
C CYS A 555 -27.69 -0.30 -15.70
N LEU A 556 -26.91 -1.39 -15.79
CA LEU A 556 -25.60 -1.39 -16.45
C LEU A 556 -25.71 -1.09 -17.96
N ARG A 557 -26.69 -1.69 -18.65
CA ARG A 557 -26.94 -1.48 -20.08
C ARG A 557 -27.26 -0.03 -20.40
N VAL A 558 -28.16 0.62 -19.64
CA VAL A 558 -28.48 2.04 -19.81
C VAL A 558 -27.29 2.91 -19.43
N ALA A 559 -26.61 2.63 -18.30
CA ALA A 559 -25.41 3.35 -17.89
C ALA A 559 -24.32 3.35 -18.97
N ARG A 560 -24.14 2.22 -19.67
CA ARG A 560 -23.14 2.02 -20.73
C ARG A 560 -23.62 2.40 -22.15
N LYS A 561 -24.79 3.03 -22.32
CA LYS A 561 -25.37 3.41 -23.64
C LYS A 561 -24.43 4.20 -24.58
N GLY A 562 -23.43 4.92 -24.04
CA GLY A 562 -22.40 5.63 -24.81
C GLY A 562 -21.04 4.94 -24.92
N HIS A 563 -20.84 3.80 -24.26
CA HIS A 563 -19.59 3.05 -24.30
C HIS A 563 -19.69 1.94 -25.34
N THR A 564 -18.86 1.99 -26.39
CA THR A 564 -18.74 0.88 -27.34
C THR A 564 -18.24 -0.36 -26.60
N SER A 565 -19.01 -1.45 -26.62
CA SER A 565 -18.56 -2.75 -26.17
C SER A 565 -17.29 -3.14 -26.94
N LYS A 566 -16.18 -3.33 -26.23
CA LYS A 566 -15.07 -4.11 -26.75
C LYS A 566 -15.51 -5.57 -26.68
N GLU A 567 -15.76 -6.16 -27.84
CA GLU A 567 -15.89 -7.62 -28.01
C GLU A 567 -14.60 -8.33 -27.61
#